data_AF-A0A257LQQ2-F1
#
_entry.id   AF-A0A257LQQ2-F1
#
_cell.length_a   1.000
_cell.length_b   1.000
_cell.length_c   1.000
_cell.angle_alpha   90.00
_cell.angle_beta   90.00
_cell.angle_gamma   90.00
#
_symmetry.space_group_name_H-M   'P 1'
#
loop_
_entity.id
_entity.type
_entity.pdbx_description
1 polymer ?
#
loop_
_entity_poly.entity_id
_entity_poly.type
_entity_poly.pdbx_seq_one_letter_code
_entity_poly.pdbx_strand_id
1 'polypeptide(L)' 'HTVITTFGRDLATAMTEFHRVGSTKIGRQSQTWVRLPGGWRVVAAHVSLIDAA' A
#
# COMPACT_ATOMS: atom_id res chain seq x y z
N HIS A 1 6.66 -8.35 2.14
CA HIS A 1 6.25 -8.67 0.76
C HIS A 1 5.68 -7.40 0.13
N THR A 2 6.11 -7.01 -1.08
CA THR A 2 5.65 -5.77 -1.73
C THR A 2 5.28 -6.05 -3.18
N VAL A 3 4.07 -5.69 -3.57
CA VAL A 3 3.57 -5.82 -4.93
C VAL A 3 3.02 -4.47 -5.39
N ILE A 4 3.52 -4.02 -6.54
CA ILE A 4 3.06 -2.82 -7.21
C ILE A 4 2.49 -3.26 -8.57
N THR A 5 1.26 -2.88 -8.85
CA THR A 5 0.55 -3.24 -10.08
C THR A 5 -0.03 -1.98 -10.71
N THR A 6 0.22 -1.78 -12.00
CA THR A 6 -0.29 -0.64 -12.75
C THR A 6 -1.42 -1.07 -13.69
N PHE A 7 -2.41 -0.19 -13.86
CA PHE A 7 -3.52 -0.36 -14.78
C PHE A 7 -3.51 0.81 -15.76
N GLY A 8 -3.11 0.56 -17.01
CA GLY A 8 -2.85 1.63 -17.96
C GLY A 8 -1.70 2.55 -17.50
N ARG A 9 -1.79 3.84 -17.83
CA ARG A 9 -0.71 4.81 -17.57
C ARG A 9 -0.88 5.65 -16.30
N ASP A 10 -2.10 5.66 -15.75
CA ASP A 10 -2.55 6.69 -14.82
C ASP A 10 -3.18 6.14 -13.53
N LEU A 11 -3.23 4.81 -13.36
CA LEU A 11 -3.72 4.15 -12.15
C LEU A 11 -2.74 3.06 -11.71
N ALA A 12 -2.52 2.95 -10.39
CA ALA A 12 -1.74 1.87 -9.80
C ALA A 12 -2.24 1.53 -8.39
N THR A 13 -1.93 0.31 -7.96
CA THR A 13 -2.08 -0.12 -6.57
C THR A 13 -0.73 -0.54 -6.01
N ALA A 14 -0.43 -0.13 -4.78
CA ALA A 14 0.74 -0.58 -4.03
C ALA A 14 0.28 -1.30 -2.76
N MET A 15 0.66 -2.57 -2.63
CA MET A 15 0.30 -3.46 -1.54
C MET A 15 1.58 -3.94 -0.87
N THR A 16 1.70 -3.72 0.44
CA THR A 16 2.87 -4.18 1.18
C THR A 16 2.51 -4.68 2.57
N GLU A 17 3.24 -5.71 2.99
CA GLU A 17 3.27 -6.18 4.36
C GLU A 17 4.53 -5.69 5.05
N PHE A 18 4.39 -5.27 6.31
CA PHE A 18 5.50 -4.77 7.11
C PHE A 18 5.45 -5.32 8.54
N HIS A 19 6.61 -5.32 9.19
CA HIS A 19 6.76 -5.61 10.60
C HIS A 19 7.38 -4.40 11.30
N ARG A 20 6.98 -4.15 12.54
CA ARG A 20 7.58 -3.11 13.38
C ARG A 20 8.39 -3.78 14.49
N VAL A 21 9.61 -3.28 14.73
CA VAL A 21 10.44 -3.72 15.85
C VAL A 21 9.63 -3.62 17.15
N GLY A 22 9.55 -4.72 17.90
CA GLY A 22 8.81 -4.81 19.16
C GLY A 22 7.31 -5.12 19.04
N SER A 23 6.78 -5.40 17.85
CA SER A 23 5.39 -5.85 17.66
C SER A 23 5.33 -7.26 17.10
N THR A 24 4.41 -8.07 17.63
CA THR A 24 4.09 -9.41 17.10
C THR A 24 3.04 -9.38 15.99
N LYS A 25 2.40 -8.23 15.75
CA LYS A 25 1.38 -8.08 14.71
C LYS A 25 2.01 -7.93 13.32
N ILE A 26 1.29 -8.39 12.31
CA ILE A 26 1.65 -8.19 10.90
C ILE A 26 0.95 -6.93 10.40
N GLY A 27 1.71 -5.99 9.85
CA GLY A 27 1.18 -4.78 9.25
C GLY A 27 0.84 -4.97 7.79
N ARG A 28 -0.28 -4.40 7.35
CA ARG A 28 -0.70 -4.34 5.95
C ARG A 28 -0.95 -2.89 5.56
N GLN A 29 -0.35 -2.48 4.45
CA GLN A 29 -0.60 -1.18 3.84
C GLN A 29 -1.04 -1.38 2.39
N SER A 30 -2.21 -0.83 2.08
CA SER A 30 -2.77 -0.78 0.73
C SER A 30 -2.95 0.67 0.31
N GLN A 31 -2.43 1.02 -0.87
CA GLN A 31 -2.58 2.34 -1.46
C GLN A 31 -3.13 2.23 -2.88
N THR A 32 -4.03 3.16 -3.23
CA THR A 32 -4.42 3.42 -4.62
C THR A 32 -3.77 4.73 -5.06
N TRP A 33 -3.14 4.70 -6.21
CA TRP A 33 -2.37 5.80 -6.80
C TRP A 33 -2.98 6.22 -8.12
N VAL A 34 -3.12 7.53 -8.33
CA VAL A 34 -3.56 8.11 -9.60
C VAL A 34 -2.53 9.13 -10.07
N ARG A 35 -2.25 9.15 -11.38
CA ARG A 35 -1.46 10.21 -12.01
C ARG A 35 -2.37 11.42 -12.27
N LEU A 36 -2.17 12.48 -11.51
CA LEU A 36 -2.82 13.78 -11.70
C LEU A 36 -1.87 14.72 -12.48
N PRO A 37 -2.32 15.93 -12.91
CA PRO A 37 -1.45 16.89 -13.60
C PRO A 37 -0.15 17.27 -12.87
N GLY A 38 -0.06 17.05 -11.55
CA GLY A 38 1.17 17.22 -10.74
C GLY A 38 1.98 15.94 -10.50
N GLY A 39 1.68 14.86 -11.22
CA GLY A 39 2.29 13.54 -11.07
C GLY A 39 1.45 12.58 -10.21
N TRP A 40 2.09 11.48 -9.82
CA TRP A 40 1.45 10.43 -9.02
C TRP A 40 1.11 10.91 -7.60
N ARG A 41 -0.09 10.60 -7.14
CA ARG A 41 -0.57 10.88 -5.77
C ARG A 41 -1.32 9.66 -5.22
N VAL A 42 -1.17 9.42 -3.93
CA VAL A 42 -2.04 8.50 -3.19
C VAL A 42 -3.41 9.16 -3.09
N VAL A 43 -4.44 8.52 -3.64
CA VAL A 43 -5.82 9.04 -3.58
C VAL A 43 -6.65 8.31 -2.53
N ALA A 44 -6.26 7.10 -2.16
CA ALA A 44 -6.84 6.34 -1.06
C ALA A 44 -5.77 5.45 -0.43
N ALA A 45 -5.84 5.28 0.89
CA ALA A 45 -4.97 4.39 1.63
C ALA A 45 -5.74 3.73 2.78
N HIS A 46 -5.32 2.51 3.11
CA HIS A 46 -5.75 1.80 4.30
C HIS A 46 -4.51 1.15 4.93
N VAL A 47 -4.37 1.30 6.25
CA VAL A 47 -3.35 0.62 7.04
C VAL A 47 -4.02 -0.13 8.17
N SER A 48 -3.66 -1.39 8.35
CA SER A 48 -4.16 -2.23 9.43
C SER A 48 -3.06 -3.11 10.01
N LEU A 49 -3.30 -3.60 11.22
CA LEU A 49 -2.49 -4.60 11.89
C LEU A 49 -3.37 -5.81 12.16
N ILE A 50 -2.88 -7.00 11.85
CA ILE A 50 -3.53 -8.27 12.18
C ILE A 50 -2.67 -9.04 13.18
N ASP A 51 -3.30 -9.87 13.98
CA ASP A 51 -2.55 -10.82 14.80
C ASP A 51 -1.86 -11.83 13.88
N ALA A 52 -0.65 -12.25 14.26
CA ALA A 52 0.02 -13.35 13.58
C ALA A 52 -0.83 -14.63 13.78
N ALA A 53 -0.99 -15.40 12.70
CA ALA A 53 -1.66 -16.70 12.74
C ALA A 53 -0.88 -17.71 13.61
#